data_AF-A0AAN0ISL1-F1
#
_entry.id   AF-A0AAN0ISL1-F1
#
_cell.length_a   1.000
_cell.length_b   1.000
_cell.length_c   1.000
_cell.angle_alpha   90.00
_cell.angle_beta   90.00
_cell.angle_gamma   90.00
#
_symmetry.space_group_name_H-M   'P 1'
#
loop_
_entity.id
_entity.type
_entity.pdbx_description
1 polymer ?
#
loop_
_entity_poly.entity_id
_entity_poly.type
_entity_poly.pdbx_seq_one_letter_code
_entity_poly.pdbx_strand_id
1 'polypeptide(L)'
;IRSSIDLWKKNLEDLESRYKITDRFLLFKSTVVLIVVILMFFFSHFIPGVELNLGWIAIFGALMLLILADIQELEAILNKVEWGTLLFFAGLFVLMEGLAELGLMEFIGRITVDIIKQVDEDKQLLVAIVLVLWVSAIASSFIDNIPFTQAM
;
A
#
# COMPACT_ATOMS: atom_id res chain seq x y z
N ILE A 1 35.35 17.77 12.45
CA ILE A 1 35.74 16.36 12.21
C ILE A 1 35.78 15.54 13.51
N ARG A 2 36.45 15.98 14.60
CA ARG A 2 36.40 15.27 15.90
C ARG A 2 35.01 15.26 16.55
N SER A 3 34.31 16.40 16.60
CA SER A 3 33.00 16.48 17.27
C SER A 3 31.88 15.68 16.60
N SER A 4 31.97 15.44 15.28
CA SER A 4 31.01 14.60 14.57
C SER A 4 31.20 13.12 14.93
N ILE A 5 32.44 12.66 15.10
CA ILE A 5 32.75 11.27 15.46
C ILE A 5 32.26 10.96 16.88
N ASP A 6 32.42 11.90 17.81
CA ASP A 6 31.94 11.74 19.19
C ASP A 6 30.41 11.76 19.27
N LEU A 7 29.75 12.56 18.42
CA LEU A 7 28.29 12.56 18.26
C LEU A 7 27.78 11.23 17.70
N TRP A 8 28.44 10.67 16.69
CA TRP A 8 28.11 9.36 16.12
C TRP A 8 28.20 8.24 17.15
N LYS A 9 29.26 8.22 17.97
CA LYS A 9 29.42 7.22 19.04
C LYS A 9 28.35 7.33 20.10
N LYS A 10 28.04 8.55 20.54
CA LYS A 10 26.99 8.80 21.53
C LYS A 10 25.61 8.40 21.00
N ASN A 11 25.32 8.67 19.73
CA ASN A 11 24.08 8.24 19.08
C ASN A 11 24.02 6.72 18.92
N LEU A 12 25.14 6.07 18.59
CA LEU A 12 25.24 4.60 18.52
C LEU A 12 24.98 3.96 19.89
N GLU A 13 25.60 4.47 20.96
CA GLU A 13 25.35 3.99 22.32
C GLU A 13 23.88 4.21 22.76
N ASP A 14 23.30 5.37 22.43
CA ASP A 14 21.89 5.65 22.76
C ASP A 14 20.95 4.71 21.98
N LEU A 15 21.22 4.45 20.70
CA LEU A 15 20.47 3.50 19.89
C LEU A 15 20.64 2.05 20.36
N GLU A 16 21.86 1.61 20.70
CA GLU A 16 22.13 0.26 21.17
C GLU A 16 21.50 0.01 22.55
N SER A 17 21.40 1.05 23.39
CA SER A 17 20.69 0.98 24.66
C SER A 17 19.15 0.90 24.50
N ARG A 18 18.58 1.63 23.53
CA ARG A 18 17.13 1.69 23.28
C ARG A 18 16.60 0.54 22.43
N TYR A 19 17.39 0.05 21.48
CA TYR A 19 17.01 -0.97 20.49
C TYR A 19 17.84 -2.24 20.63
N LYS A 20 18.09 -2.65 21.88
CA LYS A 20 18.81 -3.89 22.15
C LYS A 20 18.02 -5.06 21.60
N ILE A 21 18.63 -5.86 20.73
CA ILE A 21 18.05 -7.09 20.21
C ILE A 21 17.69 -7.98 21.40
N THR A 22 16.39 -8.05 21.69
CA THR A 22 15.86 -8.73 22.87
C THR A 22 15.97 -10.24 22.70
N ASP A 23 15.64 -10.74 21.50
CA ASP A 23 15.71 -12.15 21.15
C ASP A 23 16.24 -12.37 19.72
N ARG A 24 17.44 -12.95 19.61
CA ARG A 24 18.07 -13.29 18.32
C ARG A 24 17.37 -14.46 17.61
N PHE A 25 16.70 -15.33 18.35
CA PHE A 25 15.97 -16.46 17.79
C PHE A 25 14.64 -16.01 17.18
N LEU A 26 13.93 -15.09 17.84
CA LEU A 26 12.72 -14.48 17.30
C LEU A 26 13.00 -13.68 16.03
N LEU A 27 14.10 -12.91 15.99
CA LEU A 27 14.53 -12.20 14.77
C LEU A 27 14.80 -13.14 13.60
N PHE A 28 15.44 -14.29 13.85
CA PHE A 28 15.70 -15.26 12.79
C PHE A 28 14.39 -15.85 12.26
N LYS A 29 13.49 -16.27 13.16
CA LYS A 29 12.15 -16.77 12.81
C LYS A 29 11.36 -15.76 11.98
N SER A 30 11.30 -14.50 12.42
CA SER A 30 10.54 -13.44 11.71
C SER A 30 11.14 -13.14 10.34
N THR A 31 12.47 -13.14 10.22
CA THR A 31 13.16 -12.96 8.94
C THR A 31 12.86 -14.11 7.99
N VAL A 32 12.87 -15.36 8.46
CA VAL A 32 12.52 -16.53 7.64
C VAL A 32 11.07 -16.44 7.17
N VAL A 33 10.12 -16.13 8.06
CA VAL A 33 8.71 -15.96 7.69
C VAL A 33 8.53 -14.84 6.66
N LEU A 34 9.21 -13.70 6.84
CA LEU A 34 9.18 -12.59 5.89
C LEU A 34 9.67 -13.01 4.50
N ILE A 35 10.79 -13.74 4.43
CA ILE A 35 11.31 -14.26 3.15
C ILE A 35 10.30 -15.22 2.51
N VAL A 36 9.69 -16.11 3.29
CA VAL A 36 8.67 -17.05 2.78
C VAL A 36 7.46 -16.32 2.22
N VAL A 37 6.95 -15.29 2.92
CA VAL A 37 5.82 -14.46 2.47
C VAL A 37 6.15 -13.72 1.18
N ILE A 38 7.34 -13.13 1.09
CA ILE A 38 7.81 -12.44 -0.12
C ILE A 38 7.91 -13.43 -1.29
N LEU A 39 8.51 -14.60 -1.09
CA LEU A 39 8.59 -15.63 -2.12
C LEU A 39 7.20 -16.09 -2.55
N MET A 40 6.29 -16.32 -1.60
CA MET A 40 4.92 -16.72 -1.90
C MET A 40 4.18 -15.67 -2.73
N PHE A 41 4.41 -14.38 -2.45
CA PHE A 41 3.87 -13.27 -3.25
C PHE A 41 4.39 -13.28 -4.70
N PHE A 42 5.67 -13.57 -4.92
CA PHE A 42 6.19 -13.69 -6.28
C PHE A 42 5.66 -14.95 -6.97
N PHE A 43 5.69 -16.10 -6.31
CA PHE A 43 5.28 -17.38 -6.88
C PHE A 43 3.77 -17.46 -7.16
N SER A 44 2.92 -16.78 -6.40
CA SER A 44 1.47 -16.77 -6.66
C SER A 44 1.14 -16.22 -8.05
N HIS A 45 1.96 -15.31 -8.59
CA HIS A 45 1.79 -14.80 -9.94
C HIS A 45 2.28 -15.78 -11.04
N PHE A 46 3.21 -16.67 -10.72
CA PHE A 46 3.82 -17.59 -11.71
C PHE A 46 3.12 -18.95 -11.83
N ILE A 47 2.26 -19.33 -10.87
CA ILE A 47 1.61 -20.64 -10.86
C ILE A 47 0.17 -20.50 -11.41
N PRO A 48 -0.10 -20.90 -12.67
CA PRO A 48 -1.45 -20.89 -13.20
C PRO A 48 -2.33 -21.90 -12.43
N GLY A 49 -3.42 -21.41 -11.82
CA GLY A 49 -4.40 -22.20 -11.07
C GLY A 49 -4.42 -21.96 -9.56
N VAL A 50 -3.49 -21.18 -9.01
CA VAL A 50 -3.48 -20.78 -7.59
C VAL A 50 -3.78 -19.29 -7.48
N GLU A 51 -5.06 -18.93 -7.44
CA GLU A 51 -5.51 -17.55 -7.21
C GLU A 51 -5.47 -17.21 -5.71
N LEU A 52 -4.27 -17.19 -5.12
CA LEU A 52 -4.11 -16.68 -3.77
C LEU A 52 -4.10 -15.15 -3.82
N ASN A 53 -5.19 -14.54 -3.35
CA ASN A 53 -5.23 -13.10 -3.11
C ASN A 53 -4.10 -12.70 -2.13
N LEU A 54 -3.44 -11.58 -2.41
CA LEU A 54 -2.38 -10.97 -1.60
C LEU A 54 -2.76 -10.90 -0.11
N GLY A 55 -4.04 -10.60 0.20
CA GLY A 55 -4.53 -10.56 1.57
C GLY A 55 -4.40 -11.90 2.30
N TRP A 56 -4.67 -13.02 1.63
CA TRP A 56 -4.53 -14.36 2.23
C TRP A 56 -3.09 -14.71 2.51
N ILE A 57 -2.16 -14.32 1.63
CA ILE A 57 -0.72 -14.52 1.81
C ILE A 57 -0.22 -13.73 3.04
N ALA A 58 -0.68 -12.48 3.20
CA ALA A 58 -0.34 -11.66 4.36
C ALA A 58 -0.88 -12.25 5.67
N ILE A 59 -2.15 -12.70 5.69
CA ILE A 59 -2.75 -13.36 6.86
C ILE A 59 -2.00 -14.65 7.20
N PHE A 60 -1.64 -15.46 6.19
CA PHE A 60 -0.85 -16.66 6.39
C PHE A 60 0.50 -16.34 7.05
N GLY A 61 1.21 -15.33 6.56
CA GLY A 61 2.46 -14.85 7.16
C GLY A 61 2.30 -14.40 8.61
N ALA A 62 1.24 -13.62 8.90
CA ALA A 62 0.94 -13.16 10.24
C ALA A 62 0.63 -14.32 11.20
N LEU A 63 -0.19 -15.29 10.77
CA LEU A 63 -0.51 -16.50 11.55
C LEU A 63 0.72 -17.37 11.78
N MET A 64 1.54 -17.57 10.75
CA MET A 64 2.78 -18.34 10.86
C MET A 64 3.74 -17.68 11.86
N LEU A 65 3.92 -16.37 11.79
CA LEU A 65 4.75 -15.63 12.74
C LEU A 65 4.17 -15.69 14.16
N LEU A 66 2.85 -15.61 14.31
CA LEU A 66 2.17 -15.72 15.60
C LEU A 66 2.38 -17.09 16.25
N ILE A 67 2.34 -18.18 15.48
CA ILE A 67 2.60 -19.54 15.99
C ILE A 67 4.07 -19.71 16.40
N LEU A 68 4.98 -19.07 15.67
CA LEU A 68 6.42 -19.13 15.95
C LEU A 68 6.86 -18.20 17.09
N ALA A 69 6.10 -17.12 17.32
CA ALA A 69 6.22 -16.18 18.43
C ALA A 69 5.42 -16.67 19.65
N ASP A 70 5.65 -16.07 20.81
CA ASP A 70 4.84 -16.39 21.99
C ASP A 70 3.46 -15.73 21.87
N ILE A 71 2.39 -16.51 22.05
CA ILE A 71 1.00 -16.03 21.97
C ILE A 71 0.71 -14.93 23.01
N GLN A 72 1.50 -14.86 24.08
CA GLN A 72 1.41 -13.82 25.11
C GLN A 72 1.67 -12.41 24.54
N GLU A 73 2.37 -12.29 23.41
CA GLU A 73 2.60 -11.01 22.74
C GLU A 73 1.47 -10.59 21.78
N LEU A 74 0.48 -11.46 21.52
CA LEU A 74 -0.61 -11.19 20.57
C LEU A 74 -1.35 -9.89 20.91
N GLU A 75 -1.70 -9.69 22.17
CA GLU A 75 -2.42 -8.48 22.62
C GLU A 75 -1.57 -7.22 22.40
N ALA A 76 -0.27 -7.29 22.67
CA ALA A 76 0.66 -6.19 22.41
C ALA A 76 0.81 -5.91 20.91
N ILE A 77 0.76 -6.93 20.06
CA ILE A 77 0.82 -6.79 18.59
C ILE A 77 -0.48 -6.19 18.04
N LEU A 78 -1.64 -6.69 18.47
CA LEU A 78 -2.94 -6.17 18.04
C LEU A 78 -3.17 -4.73 18.48
N ASN A 79 -2.61 -4.32 19.63
CA ASN A 79 -2.63 -2.92 20.08
C ASN A 79 -1.73 -2.00 19.25
N LYS A 80 -0.74 -2.54 18.52
CA LYS A 80 0.07 -1.77 17.57
C LYS A 80 -0.60 -1.61 16.20
N VAL A 81 -1.68 -2.36 15.93
CA VAL A 81 -2.44 -2.19 14.70
C VAL A 81 -3.17 -0.86 14.74
N GLU A 82 -2.98 -0.05 13.70
CA GLU A 82 -3.70 1.20 13.53
C GLU A 82 -5.12 0.95 13.04
N TRP A 83 -6.02 0.54 13.94
CA TRP A 83 -7.41 0.24 13.62
C TRP A 83 -8.15 1.41 12.94
N GLY A 84 -7.83 2.64 13.33
CA GLY A 84 -8.39 3.84 12.69
C GLY A 84 -8.02 3.94 11.21
N THR A 85 -6.77 3.63 10.86
CA THR A 85 -6.27 3.64 9.48
C THR A 85 -6.95 2.54 8.64
N LEU A 86 -7.13 1.34 9.20
CA LEU A 86 -7.84 0.24 8.52
C LEU A 86 -9.32 0.57 8.26
N LEU A 87 -10.01 1.10 9.27
CA LEU A 87 -11.42 1.52 9.13
C LEU A 87 -11.56 2.68 8.15
N PHE A 88 -10.60 3.61 8.13
CA PHE A 88 -10.54 4.68 7.15
C PHE A 88 -10.45 4.13 5.72
N PHE A 89 -9.52 3.21 5.44
CA PHE A 89 -9.40 2.59 4.11
C PHE A 89 -10.65 1.77 3.74
N ALA A 90 -11.25 1.04 4.69
CA ALA A 90 -12.50 0.33 4.44
C ALA A 90 -13.63 1.30 4.06
N GLY A 91 -13.75 2.42 4.78
CA GLY A 91 -14.71 3.48 4.46
C GLY A 91 -14.44 4.14 3.11
N LEU A 92 -13.18 4.40 2.77
CA LEU A 92 -12.79 4.90 1.45
C LEU A 92 -13.18 3.92 0.35
N PHE A 93 -12.95 2.62 0.50
CA PHE A 93 -13.32 1.64 -0.52
C PHE A 93 -14.85 1.56 -0.71
N VAL A 94 -15.62 1.58 0.38
CA VAL A 94 -17.10 1.63 0.28
C VAL A 94 -17.57 2.91 -0.40
N LEU A 95 -16.99 4.06 -0.06
CA LEU A 95 -17.31 5.34 -0.70
C LEU A 95 -16.96 5.30 -2.19
N MET A 96 -15.80 4.73 -2.53
CA MET A 96 -15.33 4.65 -3.91
C MET A 96 -16.21 3.76 -4.78
N GLU A 97 -16.61 2.60 -4.27
CA GLU A 97 -17.58 1.74 -4.95
C GLU A 97 -18.94 2.45 -5.13
N GLY A 98 -19.38 3.21 -4.11
CA GLY A 98 -20.59 4.03 -4.21
C GLY A 98 -20.49 5.11 -5.29
N LEU A 99 -19.33 5.76 -5.44
CA LEU A 99 -19.09 6.74 -6.51
C LEU A 99 -19.04 6.09 -7.90
N ALA A 100 -18.50 4.88 -7.99
CA ALA A 100 -18.48 4.10 -9.21
C ALA A 100 -19.92 3.73 -9.65
N GLU A 101 -20.75 3.21 -8.74
CA GLU A 101 -22.14 2.87 -9.02
C GLU A 101 -23.00 4.09 -9.40
N LEU A 102 -22.67 5.27 -8.84
CA LEU A 102 -23.30 6.54 -9.21
C LEU A 102 -22.85 7.06 -10.59
N GLY A 103 -21.85 6.45 -11.21
CA GLY A 103 -21.36 6.80 -12.54
C GLY A 103 -20.53 8.09 -12.58
N LEU A 104 -19.94 8.50 -11.45
CA LEU A 104 -19.20 9.77 -11.35
C LEU A 104 -17.97 9.76 -12.26
N MET A 105 -17.26 8.63 -12.32
CA MET A 105 -16.06 8.48 -13.14
C MET A 105 -16.39 8.58 -14.63
N GLU A 106 -17.45 7.91 -15.08
CA GLU A 106 -17.93 7.97 -16.45
C GLU A 106 -18.45 9.37 -16.80
N PHE A 107 -19.05 10.08 -15.84
CA PHE A 107 -19.46 11.47 -16.04
C PHE A 107 -18.26 12.39 -16.29
N ILE A 108 -17.21 12.30 -15.46
CA ILE A 108 -15.97 13.08 -15.64
C ILE A 108 -15.28 12.71 -16.96
N GLY A 109 -15.22 11.41 -17.28
CA GLY A 109 -14.67 10.92 -18.55
C GLY A 109 -15.41 11.46 -19.76
N ARG A 110 -16.75 11.44 -19.75
CA ARG A 110 -17.58 12.00 -20.83
C ARG A 110 -17.33 13.49 -21.04
N ILE A 111 -17.33 14.28 -19.97
CA ILE A 111 -17.01 15.72 -20.05
C ILE A 111 -15.63 15.94 -20.68
N THR A 112 -14.64 15.16 -20.24
CA THR A 112 -13.28 15.27 -20.75
C THR A 112 -13.21 14.97 -22.25
N VAL A 113 -13.88 13.90 -22.70
CA VAL A 113 -13.96 13.53 -24.12
C VAL A 113 -14.70 14.58 -24.95
N ASP A 114 -15.80 15.14 -24.42
CA ASP A 114 -16.59 16.16 -25.12
C ASP A 114 -15.80 17.47 -25.30
N ILE A 115 -14.92 17.82 -24.36
CA ILE A 115 -14.01 18.96 -24.49
C ILE A 115 -12.95 18.67 -25.56
N ILE A 116 -12.39 17.45 -25.59
CA ILE A 116 -11.37 17.06 -26.59
C ILE A 116 -11.95 17.16 -28.00
N LYS A 117 -13.17 16.66 -28.21
CA LYS A 117 -13.83 16.65 -29.53
C LYS A 117 -14.20 18.04 -30.07
N GLN A 118 -14.22 19.08 -29.22
CA GLN A 118 -14.48 20.46 -29.66
C GLN A 118 -13.27 21.13 -30.31
N VAL A 119 -12.09 20.52 -30.22
CA VAL A 119 -10.85 21.04 -30.80
C VAL A 119 -10.59 20.41 -32.17
N ASP A 120 -9.91 21.16 -33.05
CA ASP A 120 -9.41 20.69 -34.34
C ASP A 120 -8.64 19.36 -34.24
N GLU A 121 -8.85 18.45 -35.21
CA GLU A 121 -8.29 17.09 -35.22
C GLU A 121 -6.76 17.04 -35.07
N ASP A 122 -6.04 18.05 -35.58
CA ASP A 122 -4.58 18.16 -35.51
C ASP A 122 -4.06 18.40 -34.08
N LYS A 123 -4.89 18.98 -33.21
CA LYS A 123 -4.56 19.29 -31.80
C LYS A 123 -5.21 18.36 -30.80
N GLN A 124 -6.18 17.55 -31.22
CA GLN A 124 -6.94 16.65 -30.33
C GLN A 124 -6.05 15.74 -29.51
N LEU A 125 -5.00 15.14 -30.10
CA LEU A 125 -4.09 14.26 -29.37
C LEU A 125 -3.36 14.98 -28.23
N LEU A 126 -2.82 16.17 -28.51
CA LEU A 126 -2.10 16.96 -27.50
C LEU A 126 -3.03 17.40 -26.38
N VAL A 127 -4.24 17.88 -26.73
CA VAL A 127 -5.25 18.28 -25.76
C VAL A 127 -5.72 17.08 -24.92
N ALA A 128 -5.90 15.92 -25.53
CA ALA A 128 -6.26 14.69 -24.82
C ALA A 128 -5.20 14.30 -23.79
N ILE A 129 -3.91 14.31 -24.15
CA ILE A 129 -2.82 13.98 -23.22
C ILE A 129 -2.81 14.96 -22.04
N VAL A 130 -2.92 16.27 -22.32
CA VAL A 130 -2.91 17.31 -21.27
C VAL A 130 -4.13 17.17 -20.34
N LEU A 131 -5.32 17.01 -20.91
CA LEU A 131 -6.56 16.89 -20.12
C LEU A 131 -6.58 15.60 -19.31
N VAL A 132 -6.22 14.45 -19.90
CA VAL A 132 -6.16 13.19 -19.17
C VAL A 132 -5.16 13.30 -18.01
N LEU A 133 -3.97 13.87 -18.22
CA LEU A 133 -2.99 14.07 -17.14
C LEU A 133 -3.54 14.92 -15.99
N TRP A 134 -4.09 16.10 -16.30
CA TRP A 134 -4.51 17.05 -15.28
C TRP A 134 -5.82 16.66 -14.59
N VAL A 135 -6.81 16.18 -15.35
CA VAL A 135 -8.07 15.69 -14.78
C VAL A 135 -7.80 14.48 -13.90
N SER A 136 -6.93 13.56 -14.33
CA SER A 136 -6.54 12.40 -13.52
C SER A 136 -5.79 12.80 -12.25
N ALA A 137 -4.85 13.74 -12.34
CA ALA A 137 -4.10 14.20 -11.18
C ALA A 137 -5.02 14.85 -10.13
N ILE A 138 -5.99 15.64 -10.56
CA ILE A 138 -6.97 16.26 -9.66
C ILE A 138 -7.89 15.18 -9.09
N ALA A 139 -8.45 14.30 -9.92
CA ALA A 139 -9.34 13.23 -9.46
C ALA A 139 -8.64 12.30 -8.45
N SER A 140 -7.41 11.88 -8.73
CA SER A 140 -6.55 11.06 -7.85
C SER A 140 -6.19 11.75 -6.51
N SER A 141 -6.28 13.08 -6.41
CA SER A 141 -6.06 13.76 -5.12
C SER A 141 -7.23 13.60 -4.15
N PHE A 142 -8.44 13.31 -4.66
CA PHE A 142 -9.64 13.07 -3.86
C PHE A 142 -10.03 11.58 -3.82
N ILE A 143 -9.66 10.85 -4.87
CA ILE A 143 -9.96 9.43 -5.07
C ILE A 143 -8.69 8.63 -4.84
N ASP A 144 -8.78 7.60 -4.00
CA ASP A 144 -7.66 6.71 -3.73
C ASP A 144 -7.15 6.04 -5.03
N ASN A 145 -5.83 5.84 -5.13
CA ASN A 145 -5.21 5.41 -6.39
C ASN A 145 -5.64 4.02 -6.87
N ILE A 146 -6.05 3.13 -5.96
CA ILE A 146 -6.47 1.75 -6.28
C ILE A 146 -7.80 1.73 -7.06
N PRO A 147 -8.89 2.32 -6.57
CA PRO A 147 -10.13 2.39 -7.35
C PRO A 147 -10.02 3.32 -8.56
N PHE A 148 -9.24 4.42 -8.51
CA PHE A 148 -9.04 5.28 -9.68
C PHE A 148 -8.47 4.52 -10.89
N THR A 149 -7.48 3.66 -10.65
CA THR A 149 -6.85 2.87 -11.73
C THR A 149 -7.71 1.71 -12.23
N GLN A 150 -8.67 1.21 -11.45
CA GLN A 150 -9.61 0.19 -11.91
C GLN A 150 -10.74 0.76 -12.79
N ALA A 151 -11.07 2.04 -12.61
CA ALA A 151 -12.13 2.72 -13.35
C ALA A 151 -11.68 3.30 -14.72
N MET A 152 -10.37 3.37 -14.98
CA MET A 152 -9.79 3.93 -16.21
C MET A 152 -9.41 2.89 -17.25
#